data_AF-A0A673TF55-F1
#
_entry.id   AF-A0A673TF55-F1
#
_cell.length_a   1.000
_cell.length_b   1.000
_cell.length_c   1.000
_cell.angle_alpha   90.00
_cell.angle_beta   90.00
_cell.angle_gamma   90.00
#
_symmetry.space_group_name_H-M   'P 1'
#
loop_
_entity.id
_entity.type
_entity.pdbx_description
1 polymer ?
#
loop_
_entity_poly.entity_id
_entity_poly.type
_entity_poly.pdbx_seq_one_letter_code
_entity_poly.pdbx_strand_id
1 'polypeptide(L)'
;MEKRLQEAQLYKEKGNQRYREGKYRDAVSRYHRALLQLRGLDPSLPSPIPNLGPQGPVLTPEQENILHTTQTDCYNNLADANVRRYLQLTQSELSSYHQREKQLYLGMFG
;
A
#
# COMPACT_ATOMS: atom_id res chain seq x y z
N MET A 1 -5.49 -15.88 -15.28
CA MET A 1 -6.34 -14.80 -14.74
C MET A 1 -6.47 -14.94 -13.23
N GLU A 2 -6.97 -16.08 -12.77
CA GLU A 2 -7.10 -16.43 -11.35
C GLU A 2 -5.79 -16.32 -10.54
N LYS A 3 -4.66 -16.79 -11.11
CA LYS A 3 -3.34 -16.64 -10.50
C LYS A 3 -2.99 -15.20 -10.13
N ARG A 4 -3.38 -14.21 -10.95
CA ARG A 4 -3.11 -12.78 -10.69
C ARG A 4 -3.97 -12.23 -9.55
N LEU A 5 -5.22 -12.67 -9.45
CA LEU A 5 -6.10 -12.32 -8.33
C LEU A 5 -5.57 -12.92 -7.01
N GLN A 6 -5.17 -14.19 -7.04
CA GLN A 6 -4.56 -14.86 -5.88
C GLN A 6 -3.25 -14.19 -5.47
N GLU A 7 -2.38 -13.84 -6.43
CA GLU A 7 -1.14 -13.11 -6.15
C GLU A 7 -1.42 -11.72 -5.55
N ALA A 8 -2.42 -11.00 -6.04
CA ALA A 8 -2.82 -9.71 -5.50
C ALA A 8 -3.27 -9.84 -4.03
N GLN A 9 -4.12 -10.82 -3.72
CA GLN A 9 -4.55 -11.11 -2.35
C GLN A 9 -3.36 -11.49 -1.46
N LEU A 10 -2.41 -12.29 -1.96
CA LEU A 10 -1.20 -12.64 -1.23
C LEU A 10 -0.36 -11.40 -0.90
N TYR A 11 -0.20 -10.48 -1.84
CA TYR A 11 0.50 -9.20 -1.60
C TYR A 11 -0.27 -8.32 -0.60
N LYS A 12 -1.60 -8.29 -0.67
CA LYS A 12 -2.45 -7.62 0.33
C LYS A 12 -2.18 -8.16 1.72
N GLU A 13 -2.23 -9.49 1.91
CA GLU A 13 -2.00 -10.11 3.22
C GLU A 13 -0.58 -9.92 3.75
N LYS A 14 0.44 -10.02 2.88
CA LYS A 14 1.82 -9.66 3.25
C LYS A 14 1.91 -8.17 3.67
N GLY A 15 1.14 -7.29 3.03
CA GLY A 15 1.03 -5.88 3.40
C GLY A 15 0.42 -5.71 4.79
N ASN A 16 -0.70 -6.39 5.06
CA ASN A 16 -1.39 -6.41 6.34
C ASN A 16 -0.46 -6.88 7.47
N GLN A 17 0.32 -7.94 7.22
CA GLN A 17 1.31 -8.43 8.17
C GLN A 17 2.35 -7.35 8.53
N ARG A 18 2.96 -6.72 7.53
CA ARG A 18 3.97 -5.66 7.76
C ARG A 18 3.39 -4.42 8.41
N TYR A 19 2.14 -4.11 8.08
CA TYR A 19 1.42 -3.02 8.71
C TYR A 19 1.23 -3.27 10.21
N ARG A 20 0.84 -4.49 10.62
CA ARG A 20 0.73 -4.88 12.04
C ARG A 20 2.08 -4.85 12.76
N GLU A 21 3.17 -5.11 12.06
CA GLU A 21 4.54 -4.98 12.58
C GLU A 21 5.01 -3.51 12.71
N GLY A 22 4.20 -2.51 12.34
CA GLY A 22 4.59 -1.09 12.32
C GLY A 22 5.54 -0.72 11.18
N LYS A 23 5.82 -1.65 10.25
CA LYS A 23 6.71 -1.41 9.10
C LYS A 23 5.92 -0.80 7.95
N TYR A 24 5.44 0.43 8.14
CA TYR A 24 4.49 1.06 7.22
C TYR A 24 5.04 1.27 5.80
N ARG A 25 6.33 1.60 5.64
CA ARG A 25 6.99 1.71 4.31
C ARG A 25 6.94 0.38 3.53
N ASP A 26 7.18 -0.72 4.24
CA ASP A 26 7.17 -2.07 3.69
C ASP A 26 5.75 -2.55 3.37
N ALA A 27 4.76 -2.12 4.15
CA ALA A 27 3.35 -2.37 3.90
C ALA A 27 2.88 -1.65 2.63
N VAL A 28 3.19 -0.35 2.50
CA VAL A 28 2.89 0.46 1.31
C VAL A 28 3.43 -0.21 0.03
N SER A 29 4.68 -0.66 0.06
CA SER A 29 5.31 -1.32 -1.09
C SER A 29 4.56 -2.59 -1.52
N ARG A 30 4.01 -3.35 -0.55
CA ARG A 30 3.27 -4.59 -0.81
C ARG A 30 1.87 -4.33 -1.33
N TYR A 31 1.12 -3.39 -0.74
CA TYR A 31 -0.19 -2.99 -1.25
C TYR A 31 -0.10 -2.44 -2.67
N HIS A 32 0.92 -1.64 -2.97
CA HIS A 32 1.16 -1.16 -4.33
C HIS A 32 1.39 -2.33 -5.30
N ARG A 33 2.19 -3.33 -4.90
CA ARG A 33 2.44 -4.53 -5.72
C ARG A 33 1.17 -5.36 -5.94
N ALA A 34 0.25 -5.41 -4.96
CA ALA A 34 -1.07 -6.01 -5.13
C ALA A 34 -1.88 -5.29 -6.23
N LEU A 35 -1.93 -3.96 -6.20
CA LEU A 35 -2.63 -3.16 -7.21
C LEU A 35 -2.03 -3.33 -8.61
N LEU A 36 -0.71 -3.45 -8.75
CA LEU A 36 -0.07 -3.73 -10.03
C LEU A 36 -0.50 -5.08 -10.62
N GLN A 37 -0.73 -6.09 -9.79
CA GLN A 37 -1.25 -7.38 -10.25
C GLN A 37 -2.67 -7.26 -10.79
N LEU A 38 -3.51 -6.44 -10.13
CA LEU A 38 -4.91 -6.20 -10.52
C LEU A 38 -5.05 -5.27 -11.73
N ARG A 39 -4.12 -4.33 -11.95
CA ARG A 39 -4.20 -3.33 -13.04
C ARG A 39 -4.44 -3.91 -14.43
N GLY A 40 -3.84 -5.06 -14.74
CA GLY A 40 -4.01 -5.70 -16.05
C GLY A 40 -5.21 -6.65 -16.14
N LEU A 41 -6.11 -6.63 -15.15
CA LEU A 41 -7.39 -7.34 -15.15
C LEU A 41 -8.57 -6.36 -15.19
N ASP A 42 -8.32 -5.08 -14.99
CA ASP A 42 -9.35 -4.05 -14.88
C ASP A 42 -9.95 -3.76 -16.27
N PRO A 43 -11.25 -4.02 -16.48
CA PRO A 43 -11.91 -3.82 -17.76
C PRO A 43 -12.13 -2.34 -18.10
N SER A 44 -12.01 -1.43 -17.12
CA SER A 44 -12.19 0.01 -17.32
C SER A 44 -10.95 0.70 -17.91
N LEU A 45 -9.78 0.02 -17.86
CA LEU A 45 -8.53 0.56 -18.38
C LEU A 45 -8.46 0.33 -19.89
N PRO A 46 -8.26 1.39 -20.71
CA PRO A 46 -8.15 1.23 -22.16
C PRO A 46 -6.99 0.29 -22.49
N SER A 47 -7.24 -0.63 -23.44
CA SER A 47 -6.19 -1.51 -23.92
C SER A 47 -5.02 -0.66 -24.44
N PRO A 48 -3.76 -1.02 -24.15
CA PRO A 48 -2.60 -0.29 -24.68
C PRO A 48 -2.57 -0.22 -26.22
N ILE A 49 -3.37 -1.06 -26.88
CA ILE A 49 -3.53 -1.11 -28.32
C ILE A 49 -5.04 -1.04 -28.62
N PRO A 50 -5.56 0.11 -29.10
CA PRO A 50 -6.93 0.22 -29.57
C PRO A 50 -7.16 -0.73 -30.76
N ASN A 51 -8.28 -1.46 -30.77
CA ASN A 51 -8.77 -2.30 -31.88
C ASN A 51 -7.93 -3.52 -32.33
N LEU A 52 -6.77 -3.83 -31.73
CA LEU A 52 -5.93 -4.98 -32.12
C LEU A 52 -5.56 -5.92 -30.96
N GLY A 53 -6.11 -5.69 -29.76
CA GLY A 53 -5.91 -6.57 -28.60
C GLY A 53 -7.13 -7.43 -28.30
N PRO A 54 -6.97 -8.55 -27.56
CA PRO A 54 -8.11 -9.21 -26.94
C PRO A 54 -8.88 -8.16 -26.13
N GLN A 55 -10.19 -8.07 -26.36
CA GLN A 55 -11.09 -7.35 -25.44
C GLN A 55 -10.76 -7.81 -24.02
N GLY A 56 -10.68 -6.88 -23.08
CA GLY A 56 -10.21 -7.15 -21.72
C GLY A 56 -10.76 -8.46 -21.17
N PRO A 57 -9.96 -9.21 -20.39
CA PRO A 57 -10.32 -10.56 -19.95
C PRO A 57 -11.75 -10.60 -19.40
N VAL A 58 -12.62 -11.44 -19.97
CA VAL A 58 -13.99 -11.64 -19.48
C VAL A 58 -13.90 -12.27 -18.09
N LEU A 59 -14.06 -11.46 -17.07
CA LEU A 59 -14.09 -11.88 -15.68
C LEU A 59 -15.48 -12.45 -15.35
N THR A 60 -15.52 -13.47 -14.52
CA THR A 60 -16.77 -13.88 -13.89
C THR A 60 -17.22 -12.81 -12.88
N PRO A 61 -18.52 -12.64 -12.60
CA PRO A 61 -19.00 -11.65 -11.62
C PRO A 61 -18.35 -11.79 -10.23
N GLU A 62 -18.02 -13.03 -9.83
CA GLU A 62 -17.30 -13.30 -8.58
C GLU A 62 -15.86 -12.77 -8.62
N GLN A 63 -15.16 -12.95 -9.74
CA GLN A 63 -13.81 -12.43 -9.93
C GLN A 63 -13.77 -10.90 -10.02
N GLU A 64 -14.79 -10.28 -10.62
CA GLU A 64 -14.95 -8.82 -10.62
C GLU A 64 -15.15 -8.29 -9.21
N ASN A 65 -15.98 -8.97 -8.40
CA ASN A 65 -16.18 -8.60 -7.00
C ASN A 65 -14.86 -8.71 -6.21
N ILE A 66 -14.12 -9.81 -6.37
CA ILE A 66 -12.82 -10.00 -5.73
C ILE A 66 -11.84 -8.89 -6.15
N LEU A 67 -11.81 -8.55 -7.44
CA LEU A 67 -10.97 -7.47 -7.98
C LEU A 67 -11.33 -6.13 -7.32
N HIS A 68 -12.59 -5.74 -7.38
CA HIS A 68 -13.06 -4.46 -6.83
C HIS A 68 -12.82 -4.35 -5.32
N THR A 69 -13.15 -5.41 -4.58
CA THR A 69 -12.95 -5.45 -3.12
C THR A 69 -11.46 -5.37 -2.78
N THR A 70 -10.62 -6.15 -3.47
CA THR A 70 -9.17 -6.14 -3.22
C THR A 70 -8.53 -4.79 -3.60
N GLN A 71 -8.98 -4.15 -4.68
CA GLN A 71 -8.54 -2.80 -5.04
C GLN A 71 -8.91 -1.79 -3.95
N THR A 72 -10.17 -1.79 -3.51
CA THR A 72 -10.69 -0.89 -2.48
C THR A 72 -9.92 -1.05 -1.17
N ASP A 73 -9.73 -2.30 -0.71
CA ASP A 73 -8.91 -2.62 0.46
C ASP A 73 -7.50 -2.07 0.32
N CYS A 74 -6.84 -2.29 -0.82
CA CYS A 74 -5.46 -1.85 -1.02
C CYS A 74 -5.33 -0.33 -1.04
N TYR A 75 -6.27 0.41 -1.65
CA TYR A 75 -6.26 1.87 -1.62
C TYR A 75 -6.48 2.43 -0.21
N ASN A 76 -7.45 1.88 0.53
CA ASN A 76 -7.71 2.28 1.91
C ASN A 76 -6.49 2.01 2.81
N ASN A 77 -5.91 0.80 2.70
CA ASN A 77 -4.74 0.42 3.49
C ASN A 77 -3.49 1.23 3.09
N LEU A 78 -3.35 1.63 1.82
CA LEU A 78 -2.29 2.54 1.38
C LEU A 78 -2.43 3.92 2.00
N ALA A 79 -3.63 4.48 1.98
CA ALA A 79 -3.90 5.79 2.57
C ALA A 79 -3.53 5.78 4.06
N ASP A 80 -4.06 4.80 4.81
CA ASP A 80 -3.79 4.68 6.24
C ASP A 80 -2.29 4.40 6.54
N ALA A 81 -1.66 3.47 5.82
CA ALA A 81 -0.24 3.17 6.01
C ALA A 81 0.67 4.38 5.74
N ASN A 82 0.34 5.20 4.73
CA ASN A 82 1.08 6.43 4.46
C ASN A 82 0.92 7.44 5.61
N VAL A 83 -0.31 7.66 6.08
CA VAL A 83 -0.57 8.55 7.22
C VAL A 83 0.21 8.10 8.45
N ARG A 84 0.16 6.81 8.79
CA ARG A 84 0.90 6.25 9.94
C ARG A 84 2.41 6.37 9.79
N ARG A 85 2.94 6.14 8.58
CA ARG A 85 4.36 6.33 8.29
C ARG A 85 4.79 7.77 8.58
N TYR A 86 4.04 8.76 8.08
CA TYR A 86 4.38 10.16 8.31
C TYR A 86 4.24 10.55 9.78
N LEU A 87 3.19 10.09 10.46
CA LEU A 87 3.01 10.32 11.88
C LEU A 87 4.20 9.78 12.70
N GLN A 88 4.63 8.54 12.42
CA GLN A 88 5.78 7.93 13.09
C GLN A 88 7.08 8.70 12.85
N LEU A 89 7.32 9.14 11.61
CA LEU A 89 8.51 9.95 11.28
C LEU A 89 8.50 11.29 12.03
N THR A 90 7.36 12.00 12.01
CA THR A 90 7.23 13.29 12.70
C THR A 90 7.42 13.15 14.20
N GLN A 91 6.85 12.12 14.83
CA GLN A 91 7.02 11.87 16.26
C GLN A 91 8.47 11.56 16.63
N SER A 92 9.16 10.78 15.80
CA SER A 92 10.58 10.45 16.00
C SER A 92 11.46 11.71 15.89
N GLU A 93 11.24 12.54 14.88
CA GLU A 93 11.97 13.80 14.70
C GLU A 93 11.72 14.76 15.87
N LEU A 94 10.46 14.97 16.26
CA LEU A 94 10.10 15.84 17.37
C LEU A 94 10.77 15.38 18.69
N SER A 95 10.80 14.07 18.93
CA SER A 95 11.45 13.48 20.09
C SER A 95 12.97 13.71 20.08
N SER A 96 13.60 13.59 18.90
CA SER A 96 15.03 13.89 18.70
C SER A 96 15.35 15.36 19.00
N TYR A 97 14.52 16.29 18.50
CA TYR A 97 14.67 17.73 18.79
C TYR A 97 14.58 18.01 20.29
N HIS A 98 13.54 17.50 20.94
CA HIS A 98 13.34 17.70 22.37
C HIS A 98 14.49 17.12 23.21
N GLN A 99 15.02 15.96 22.83
CA GLN A 99 16.16 15.36 23.51
C GLN A 99 17.44 16.20 23.35
N ARG A 100 17.70 16.73 22.15
CA ARG A 100 18.85 17.62 21.89
C ARG A 100 18.74 18.92 22.70
N GLU A 101 17.55 19.52 22.72
CA GLU A 101 17.28 20.72 23.52
C GLU A 101 17.56 20.47 25.01
N LYS A 102 17.05 19.36 25.57
CA LYS A 102 17.32 18.98 26.96
C LYS A 102 18.81 18.79 27.24
N GLN A 103 19.56 18.18 26.33
CA GLN A 103 21.01 18.00 26.46
C GLN A 103 21.76 19.33 26.42
N LEU A 104 21.37 20.26 25.55
CA LEU A 104 21.94 21.61 25.50
C LEU A 104 21.73 22.34 26.83
N TYR A 105 20.50 22.33 27.35
CA TYR A 105 20.21 22.97 28.63
C TYR A 105 20.98 22.32 29.79
N LEU A 106 21.09 21.00 29.84
CA LEU A 106 21.89 20.31 30.87
C LEU A 106 23.38 20.68 30.79
N GLY A 107 23.94 20.80 29.58
CA GLY A 107 25.35 21.16 29.37
C GLY A 107 25.69 22.62 29.72
N MET A 108 24.70 23.51 29.78
CA MET A 108 24.91 24.92 30.14
C MET A 108 25.04 25.16 31.65
N PHE A 109 24.60 24.21 32.49
CA PHE A 109 24.58 24.33 33.95
C PHE A 109 25.41 23.26 34.67
N GLY A 110 26.24 22.51 33.94
CA GLY A 110 27.13 21.46 34.45
C GLY A 110 28.58 21.90 34.57
#